data_AF-A0ABD0R627-F1
#
_entry.id   AF-A0ABD0R627-F1
#
_cell.length_a   1.000
_cell.length_b   1.000
_cell.length_c   1.000
_cell.angle_alpha   90.00
_cell.angle_beta   90.00
_cell.angle_gamma   90.00
#
_symmetry.space_group_name_H-M   'P 1'
#
loop_
_entity.id
_entity.type
_entity.pdbx_description
1 polymer ?
#
loop_
_entity_poly.entity_id
_entity_poly.type
_entity_poly.pdbx_seq_one_letter_code
_entity_poly.pdbx_strand_id
1 'polypeptide(L)' 'YIVQDLMETDLYKLLKTQHLSNDHICYFLYQILRGLKYIHSANVLHRDLKPSNLLLNTTCDLK' A
#
# COMPACT_ATOMS: atom_id res chain seq x y z
N TYR A 1 14.28 10.87 -16.30
CA TYR A 1 14.28 9.67 -15.44
C TYR A 1 13.58 10.01 -14.13
N ILE A 2 12.78 9.10 -13.58
CA ILE A 2 12.17 9.22 -12.24
C ILE A 2 12.87 8.19 -11.36
N VAL A 3 13.34 8.59 -10.18
CA VAL A 3 14.01 7.71 -9.20
C VAL A 3 13.16 7.70 -7.92
N GLN A 4 12.89 6.51 -7.40
CA GLN A 4 12.10 6.28 -6.18
C GLN A 4 12.76 5.17 -5.35
N ASP A 5 12.34 5.03 -4.09
CA ASP A 5 12.77 3.95 -3.21
C ASP A 5 12.37 2.58 -3.78
N LEU A 6 13.22 1.58 -3.58
CA LEU A 6 12.90 0.20 -3.92
C LEU A 6 11.86 -0.34 -2.93
N MET A 7 10.80 -0.94 -3.46
CA MET A 7 9.79 -1.68 -2.70
C MET A 7 9.87 -3.16 -3.10
N GLU A 8 9.97 -4.04 -2.12
CA GLU A 8 10.30 -5.46 -2.31
C GLU A 8 9.14 -6.26 -2.91
N THR A 9 7.89 -5.92 -2.56
CA THR A 9 6.71 -6.63 -3.05
C THR A 9 5.50 -5.71 -3.17
N ASP A 10 4.42 -6.24 -3.75
CA ASP A 10 3.09 -5.63 -3.73
C ASP A 10 2.15 -6.43 -2.81
N LEU A 11 1.07 -5.79 -2.37
CA LEU A 11 0.08 -6.40 -1.48
C LEU A 11 -0.60 -7.62 -2.14
N TYR A 12 -0.75 -7.63 -3.47
CA TYR A 12 -1.33 -8.77 -4.19
C TYR A 12 -0.50 -10.05 -4.00
N LYS A 13 0.82 -9.97 -4.15
CA LYS A 13 1.73 -11.10 -3.90
C LYS A 13 1.76 -11.49 -2.43
N LEU A 14 1.76 -10.52 -1.51
CA LEU A 14 1.77 -10.81 -0.07
C LEU A 14 0.52 -11.62 0.33
N LEU A 15 -0.66 -11.19 -0.12
CA LEU A 15 -1.93 -11.87 0.17
C LEU A 15 -2.01 -13.32 -0.37
N LYS A 16 -1.24 -13.64 -1.41
CA LYS A 16 -1.17 -15.00 -1.97
C LYS A 16 -0.16 -15.90 -1.28
N THR A 17 0.88 -15.32 -0.68
CA THR A 17 2.04 -16.06 -0.19
C THR A 17 2.06 -16.21 1.32
N GLN A 18 1.34 -15.35 2.05
CA GLN A 18 1.37 -15.29 3.51
C GLN A 18 -0.03 -15.19 4.10
N HIS A 19 -0.22 -15.80 5.27
CA HIS A 19 -1.40 -15.56 6.11
C HIS A 19 -1.16 -14.32 6.97
N LEU A 20 -2.01 -13.31 6.81
CA LEU A 20 -1.93 -12.08 7.59
C LEU A 20 -2.74 -12.22 8.88
N SER A 21 -2.15 -11.78 10.00
CA SER A 21 -2.90 -11.57 11.23
C SER A 21 -3.81 -10.34 11.12
N ASN A 22 -4.79 -10.23 12.02
CA ASN A 22 -5.67 -9.06 12.10
C ASN A 22 -4.89 -7.76 12.29
N ASP A 23 -3.80 -7.78 13.05
CA ASP A 23 -2.97 -6.59 13.28
C ASP A 23 -2.33 -6.09 11.97
N HIS A 24 -1.82 -7.00 11.13
CA HIS A 24 -1.30 -6.64 9.81
C HIS A 24 -2.39 -6.03 8.93
N ILE A 25 -3.59 -6.62 8.93
CA ILE A 25 -4.73 -6.11 8.15
C ILE A 25 -5.11 -4.69 8.60
N CYS A 26 -5.25 -4.48 9.91
CA CYS A 26 -5.54 -3.17 10.49
C CYS A 26 -4.45 -2.15 10.13
N TYR A 27 -3.18 -2.55 10.20
CA TYR A 27 -2.04 -1.69 9.88
C TYR A 27 -2.02 -1.30 8.39
N PHE A 28 -2.22 -2.24 7.47
CA PHE A 28 -2.30 -1.95 6.05
C PHE A 28 -3.50 -1.06 5.73
N LEU A 29 -4.68 -1.34 6.28
CA LEU A 29 -5.87 -0.53 6.07
C LEU A 29 -5.65 0.92 6.54
N TYR A 30 -5.04 1.10 7.73
CA TYR A 30 -4.70 2.41 8.25
C TYR A 30 -3.82 3.20 7.27
N GLN A 31 -2.75 2.58 6.76
CA GLN A 31 -1.82 3.23 5.84
C GLN A 31 -2.49 3.60 4.50
N ILE A 32 -3.31 2.71 3.93
CA ILE A 32 -4.08 2.97 2.69
C ILE A 32 -5.00 4.18 2.89
N LEU A 33 -5.78 4.19 3.97
CA LEU A 33 -6.72 5.28 4.26
C LEU A 33 -5.99 6.61 4.52
N ARG A 34 -4.83 6.56 5.19
CA ARG A 34 -3.98 7.73 5.39
C ARG A 34 -3.46 8.29 4.06
N GLY A 35 -2.99 7.43 3.16
CA GLY A 35 -2.55 7.82 1.80
C GLY A 35 -3.68 8.40 0.96
N LEU A 36 -4.85 7.75 0.96
CA LEU A 36 -6.05 8.25 0.26
C LEU A 36 -6.49 9.61 0.80
N LYS A 37 -6.51 9.80 2.12
CA LYS A 37 -6.81 11.10 2.73
C LYS A 37 -5.87 12.20 2.19
N TYR A 38 -4.57 11.91 2.06
CA TYR A 38 -3.60 12.85 1.51
C TYR A 38 -3.90 13.19 0.05
N ILE A 39 -4.07 12.18 -0.82
CA ILE A 39 -4.33 12.39 -2.25
C ILE A 39 -5.67 13.13 -2.46
N HIS A 40 -6.71 12.75 -1.73
CA HIS A 40 -8.02 13.39 -1.82
C HIS A 40 -7.99 14.84 -1.29
N SER A 41 -7.13 15.15 -0.31
CA SER A 41 -6.95 16.54 0.15
C SER A 41 -6.37 17.47 -0.93
N ALA A 42 -5.68 16.90 -1.93
CA ALA A 42 -5.19 17.60 -3.11
C ALA A 42 -6.20 17.57 -4.29
N ASN A 43 -7.45 17.15 -4.05
CA ASN A 43 -8.49 16.98 -5.06
C ASN A 43 -8.10 16.02 -6.21
N VAL A 44 -7.22 15.06 -5.92
CA VAL A 44 -6.80 14.00 -6.85
C VAL A 44 -7.56 12.72 -6.52
N LEU A 45 -7.96 11.96 -7.54
CA LEU A 45 -8.55 10.63 -7.38
C LEU A 45 -7.55 9.59 -7.88
N HIS A 46 -7.30 8.55 -7.08
CA HIS A 46 -6.40 7.45 -7.49
C HIS A 46 -6.95 6.67 -8.70
N ARG A 47 -8.27 6.43 -8.74
CA ARG A 47 -9.03 5.73 -9.80
C ARG A 47 -8.70 4.26 -10.07
N ASP A 48 -7.49 3.79 -9.78
CA ASP A 48 -7.07 2.39 -9.97
C ASP A 48 -6.51 1.78 -8.68
N LEU A 49 -7.24 1.95 -7.57
CA LEU A 49 -6.79 1.41 -6.28
C LEU A 49 -7.01 -0.10 -6.24
N LYS A 50 -5.92 -0.86 -6.25
CA LYS A 50 -5.93 -2.33 -6.22
C LYS A 50 -4.66 -2.86 -5.55
N PRO A 51 -4.66 -4.12 -5.03
CA PRO A 51 -3.53 -4.65 -4.26
C PRO A 51 -2.18 -4.65 -5.01
N SER A 52 -2.16 -4.73 -6.34
CA SER A 52 -0.91 -4.66 -7.12
C SER A 52 -0.30 -3.26 -7.22
N ASN A 53 -1.06 -2.21 -6.88
CA ASN A 53 -0.60 -0.81 -6.86
C ASN A 53 -0.27 -0.34 -5.42
N LEU A 54 -0.31 -1.25 -4.45
CA LEU A 54 0.05 -1.01 -3.06
C LEU A 54 1.39 -1.68 -2.79
N LEU A 55 2.46 -0.89 -2.82
CA LEU A 55 3.82 -1.39 -2.72
C LEU A 55 4.23 -1.48 -1.25
N LEU A 56 4.91 -2.56 -0.90
CA LEU A 56 5.31 -2.89 0.47
C LEU A 56 6.82 -3.02 0.55
N ASN A 57 7.39 -2.49 1.63
CA ASN A 57 8.80 -2.72 1.96
C ASN A 57 9.00 -3.84 2.99
N THR A 58 10.25 -4.16 3.32
CA THR A 58 10.60 -5.16 4.36
C THR A 58 10.08 -4.84 5.77
N THR A 59 9.72 -3.59 6.04
CA THR A 59 9.12 -3.15 7.32
C THR A 59 7.60 -3.05 7.28
N CYS A 60 6.95 -3.55 6.22
CA CYS A 60 5.49 -3.50 6.02
C CYS A 60 4.91 -2.09 5.86
N ASP A 61 5.74 -1.10 5.50
CA ASP A 61 5.27 0.23 5.12
C ASP A 61 4.72 0.23 3.69
N LEU A 62 3.58 0.92 3.50
CA LEU A 62 2.90 1.05 2.23
C LEU A 62 3.25 2.37 1.51
N LYS A 63 3.49 2.28 0.20
CA LYS A 63 3.51 3.43 -0.72
C LYS A 63 2.64 3.20 -1.94
#